data_AF-A0A4C1XMJ0-F1
#
_entry.id   AF-A0A4C1XMJ0-F1
#
_cell.length_a   1.000
_cell.length_b   1.000
_cell.length_c   1.000
_cell.angle_alpha   90.00
_cell.angle_beta   90.00
_cell.angle_gamma   90.00
#
_symmetry.space_group_name_H-M   'P 1'
#
loop_
_entity.id
_entity.type
_entity.pdbx_description
1 polymer ?
#
loop_
_entity_poly.entity_id
_entity_poly.type
_entity_poly.pdbx_seq_one_letter_code
_entity_poly.pdbx_strand_id
1 'polypeptide(L)'
;MVQCRQNYVPGTNVTIDEQLLAFRGRCKFRMYIPKKPAKYGVKLEMICDSGTKYMINSTPYLGKGTNTGGLPLGEYFVKELTRSIHGTNRNVTMDNWFTSVPLAKQLLMQPYKLTLVGTLRANKKEIPEEMKNSRSRAVNTSMFCYDGPITLLSYKPKPSKIVYLLSSCDENGSINHETKKPHMIEFYNSTKGGVDTFDQMCSVMSCSRKTNRWPLCVFYAMINISCINSYIIYCHNTSVLGQKVISRRDFMKKLHMQLAEPWLKIRLEVRSMPTHVKLKIKKSLGMSTDEGQGEGQNEGQPSSNNNTQPLEVPNKKRKICGLCSYKKRRMTKSLCSKCNTAICGEHKVDFCLRCA
;
A
#
# COMPACT_ATOMS: atom_id res chain seq x y z
N MET A 1 7.38 -0.09 12.89
CA MET A 1 7.87 0.89 11.89
C MET A 1 9.39 1.10 11.91
N VAL A 2 10.19 0.34 12.68
CA VAL A 2 11.68 0.49 12.70
C VAL A 2 12.29 0.32 11.31
N GLN A 3 11.88 -0.71 10.58
CA GLN A 3 12.36 -1.00 9.23
C GLN A 3 12.03 0.13 8.22
N CYS A 4 10.89 0.82 8.37
CA CYS A 4 10.56 1.96 7.50
C CYS A 4 11.60 3.08 7.65
N ARG A 5 12.05 3.35 8.88
CA ARG A 5 13.02 4.42 9.16
C ARG A 5 14.44 4.07 8.72
N GLN A 6 14.83 2.80 8.82
CA GLN A 6 16.20 2.37 8.54
C GLN A 6 16.49 2.16 7.06
N ASN A 7 15.46 1.86 6.25
CA ASN A 7 15.64 1.50 4.84
C ASN A 7 15.45 2.68 3.86
N TYR A 8 15.34 3.92 4.35
CA TYR A 8 15.10 5.08 3.50
C TYR A 8 15.58 6.37 4.17
N VAL A 9 16.26 7.21 3.39
CA VAL A 9 16.66 8.56 3.78
C VAL A 9 15.71 9.57 3.13
N PRO A 10 14.90 10.33 3.91
CA PRO A 10 13.97 11.30 3.35
C PRO A 10 14.64 12.43 2.59
N GLY A 11 13.93 13.02 1.63
CA GLY A 11 14.34 14.26 0.99
C GLY A 11 14.21 15.46 1.93
N THR A 12 14.25 16.67 1.37
CA THR A 12 14.21 17.92 2.13
C THR A 12 12.86 18.16 2.81
N ASN A 13 11.78 17.65 2.23
CA ASN A 13 10.41 17.96 2.64
C ASN A 13 9.67 16.70 3.06
N VAL A 14 9.12 16.73 4.27
CA VAL A 14 8.26 15.68 4.82
C VAL A 14 6.90 16.27 5.20
N THR A 15 5.88 15.42 5.27
CA THR A 15 4.52 15.83 5.63
C THR A 15 4.01 14.98 6.79
N ILE A 16 3.38 15.63 7.76
CA ILE A 16 2.66 14.98 8.86
C ILE A 16 1.16 15.19 8.67
N ASP A 17 0.41 14.10 8.71
CA ASP A 17 -1.05 14.08 8.68
C ASP A 17 -1.57 12.74 9.23
N GLU A 18 -2.88 12.56 9.26
CA GLU A 18 -3.51 11.32 9.68
C GLU A 18 -3.95 10.39 8.53
N GLN A 19 -3.92 9.10 8.84
CA GLN A 19 -4.65 8.06 8.12
C GLN A 19 -5.72 7.45 9.02
N LEU A 20 -6.90 7.16 8.47
CA LEU A 20 -7.97 6.47 9.19
C LEU A 20 -8.20 5.08 8.62
N LEU A 21 -7.83 4.05 9.38
CA LEU A 21 -8.06 2.65 9.00
C LEU A 21 -9.52 2.27 9.27
N ALA A 22 -10.31 2.11 8.21
CA ALA A 22 -11.74 1.81 8.31
C ALA A 22 -12.03 0.57 9.16
N PHE A 23 -12.70 0.75 10.30
CA PHE A 23 -13.04 -0.33 11.22
C PHE A 23 -14.25 0.04 12.08
N ARG A 24 -15.26 -0.84 12.10
CA ARG A 24 -16.50 -0.64 12.87
C ARG A 24 -16.63 -1.56 14.09
N GLY A 25 -15.80 -2.60 14.22
CA GLY A 25 -15.86 -3.54 15.32
C GLY A 25 -15.46 -2.91 16.66
N ARG A 26 -15.47 -3.73 17.72
CA ARG A 26 -15.09 -3.31 19.08
C ARG A 26 -13.58 -3.01 19.14
N CYS A 27 -13.24 -1.77 19.45
CA CYS A 27 -11.88 -1.30 19.69
C CYS A 27 -11.94 -0.10 20.63
N LYS A 28 -11.13 -0.13 21.71
CA LYS A 28 -11.16 0.90 22.78
C LYS A 28 -10.76 2.30 22.29
N PHE A 29 -10.04 2.38 21.18
CA PHE A 29 -9.51 3.62 20.59
C PHE A 29 -10.00 3.85 19.16
N ARG A 30 -11.17 3.29 18.81
CA ARG A 30 -11.84 3.60 17.54
C ARG A 30 -12.31 5.06 17.57
N MET A 31 -12.00 5.79 16.52
CA MET A 31 -12.39 7.19 16.33
C MET A 31 -13.56 7.31 15.36
N TYR A 32 -14.36 8.36 15.55
CA TYR A 32 -15.34 8.84 14.57
C TYR A 32 -14.83 10.15 13.97
N ILE A 33 -14.65 10.18 12.64
CA ILE A 33 -14.17 11.35 11.88
C ILE A 33 -15.17 11.64 10.76
N PRO A 34 -16.12 12.59 10.95
CA PRO A 34 -17.24 12.80 10.04
C PRO A 34 -16.86 13.09 8.58
N LYS A 35 -15.72 13.77 8.39
CA LYS A 35 -15.26 14.27 7.08
C LYS A 35 -14.43 13.26 6.29
N LYS A 36 -14.04 12.12 6.86
CA LYS A 36 -13.31 11.07 6.13
C LYS A 36 -14.30 10.13 5.42
N PRO A 37 -13.94 9.53 4.27
CA PRO A 37 -14.83 8.63 3.52
C PRO A 37 -15.34 7.46 4.38
N ALA A 38 -14.43 6.82 5.12
CA ALA A 38 -14.79 5.92 6.21
C ALA A 38 -14.91 6.73 7.50
N LYS A 39 -16.11 6.85 8.07
CA LYS A 39 -16.31 7.69 9.26
C LYS A 39 -15.80 7.06 10.56
N TYR A 40 -15.62 5.74 10.62
CA TYR A 40 -15.22 5.02 11.82
C TYR A 40 -13.96 4.19 11.55
N GLY A 41 -12.98 4.29 12.44
CA GLY A 41 -11.73 3.56 12.24
C GLY A 41 -10.70 3.72 13.35
N VAL A 42 -9.54 3.10 13.14
CA VAL A 42 -8.34 3.31 13.95
C VAL A 42 -7.55 4.45 13.31
N LYS A 43 -7.33 5.54 14.06
CA LYS A 43 -6.57 6.70 13.58
C LYS A 43 -5.06 6.44 13.75
N LEU A 44 -4.29 6.63 12.69
CA LEU A 44 -2.83 6.64 12.71
C LEU A 44 -2.35 8.05 12.40
N GLU A 45 -1.44 8.58 13.19
CA GLU A 45 -0.66 9.77 12.82
C GLU A 45 0.58 9.31 12.07
N MET A 46 0.88 9.94 10.94
CA MET A 46 1.88 9.47 9.99
C MET A 46 2.79 10.60 9.53
N ILE A 47 4.03 10.23 9.20
CA ILE A 47 4.99 11.10 8.52
C ILE A 47 5.43 10.42 7.23
N CYS A 48 5.28 11.12 6.11
CA CYS A 48 5.67 10.67 4.78
C CYS A 48 6.64 11.66 4.13
N ASP A 49 7.54 11.15 3.30
CA ASP A 49 8.33 11.99 2.41
C ASP A 49 7.43 12.66 1.35
N SER A 50 7.49 13.98 1.20
CA SER A 50 6.55 14.71 0.36
C SER A 50 6.76 14.44 -1.14
N GLY A 51 7.99 14.14 -1.56
CA GLY A 51 8.35 13.90 -2.96
C GLY A 51 8.01 12.49 -3.44
N THR A 52 8.43 11.49 -2.68
CA THR A 52 8.32 10.06 -3.03
C THR A 52 7.10 9.37 -2.43
N LYS A 53 6.50 9.98 -1.40
CA LYS A 53 5.37 9.46 -0.63
C LYS A 53 5.77 8.24 0.21
N TYR A 54 7.07 8.05 0.47
CA TYR A 54 7.55 6.99 1.34
C TYR A 54 7.06 7.23 2.77
N MET A 55 6.40 6.23 3.37
CA MET A 55 6.01 6.31 4.78
C MET A 55 7.23 6.08 5.66
N ILE A 56 7.63 7.10 6.41
CA ILE A 56 8.84 7.09 7.24
C ILE A 56 8.50 6.51 8.61
N ASN A 57 7.43 7.00 9.24
CA ASN A 57 7.00 6.56 10.56
C ASN A 57 5.49 6.72 10.73
N SER A 58 4.92 5.97 11.67
CA SER A 58 3.54 6.17 12.12
C SER A 58 3.32 5.66 13.54
N THR A 59 2.33 6.26 14.20
CA THR A 59 1.92 5.91 15.56
C THR A 59 0.39 5.92 15.67
N PRO A 60 -0.25 4.90 16.28
CA PRO A 60 -1.69 4.93 16.49
C PRO A 60 -2.08 5.98 17.53
N TYR A 61 -3.16 6.70 17.26
CA TYR A 61 -3.80 7.52 18.28
C TYR A 61 -4.74 6.65 19.13
N LEU A 62 -4.44 6.55 20.42
CA LEU A 62 -5.13 5.65 21.36
C LEU A 62 -6.28 6.33 22.11
N GLY A 63 -6.71 7.52 21.68
CA GLY A 63 -7.67 8.32 22.42
C GLY A 63 -7.12 8.72 23.79
N LYS A 64 -7.94 8.51 24.84
CA LYS A 64 -7.55 8.75 26.24
C LYS A 64 -6.36 7.89 26.72
N GLY A 65 -6.03 6.81 26.01
CA GLY A 65 -4.86 5.98 26.31
C GLY A 65 -3.54 6.55 25.77
N THR A 66 -3.56 7.68 25.08
CA THR A 66 -2.33 8.32 24.57
C THR A 66 -1.65 9.07 25.71
N ASN A 67 -0.52 8.56 26.20
CA ASN A 67 0.28 9.26 27.20
C ASN A 67 1.20 10.27 26.50
N THR A 68 0.93 11.56 26.65
CA THR A 68 1.70 12.64 26.03
C THR A 68 2.73 13.27 26.96
N GLY A 69 2.83 12.83 28.22
CA GLY A 69 3.70 13.46 29.22
C GLY A 69 3.34 14.94 29.49
N GLY A 70 2.07 15.31 29.34
CA GLY A 70 1.59 16.69 29.54
C GLY A 70 1.63 17.58 28.29
N LEU A 71 2.20 17.09 27.17
CA LEU A 71 2.22 17.85 25.92
C LEU A 71 0.84 17.87 25.24
N PRO A 72 0.49 18.96 24.53
CA PRO A 72 -0.62 18.96 23.58
C PRO A 72 -0.43 17.86 22.52
N LEU A 73 -1.52 17.19 22.12
CA LEU A 73 -1.46 16.05 21.20
C LEU A 73 -0.72 16.34 19.89
N GLY A 74 -1.00 17.47 19.24
CA GLY A 74 -0.35 17.86 17.99
C GLY A 74 1.17 17.98 18.15
N GLU A 75 1.61 18.66 19.21
CA GLU A 75 3.04 18.81 19.54
C GLU A 75 3.71 17.47 19.86
N TYR A 76 3.06 16.63 20.67
CA TYR A 76 3.53 15.29 21.00
C TYR A 76 3.78 14.47 19.72
N PHE A 77 2.78 14.36 18.84
CA PHE A 77 2.92 13.55 17.64
C PHE A 77 3.97 14.08 16.68
N VAL A 78 4.10 15.40 16.52
CA VAL A 78 5.16 15.97 15.68
C VAL A 78 6.53 15.60 16.23
N LYS A 79 6.78 15.79 17.53
CA LYS A 79 8.06 15.45 18.16
C LYS A 79 8.37 13.94 18.07
N GLU A 80 7.37 13.09 18.28
CA GLU A 80 7.50 11.64 18.19
C GLU A 80 7.79 11.14 16.77
N LEU A 81 7.03 11.63 15.79
CA LEU A 81 7.14 11.17 14.41
C LEU A 81 8.44 11.62 13.76
N THR A 82 8.95 12.79 14.16
CA THR A 82 10.16 13.39 13.58
C THR A 82 11.48 12.92 14.21
N ARG A 83 11.45 12.06 15.25
CA ARG A 83 12.66 11.61 15.98
C ARG A 83 13.83 11.17 15.08
N SER A 84 13.55 10.49 13.97
CA SER A 84 14.60 9.99 13.05
C SER A 84 15.19 11.06 12.12
N ILE A 85 14.66 12.29 12.13
CA ILE A 85 15.12 13.39 11.28
C ILE A 85 15.48 14.64 12.09
N HIS A 86 15.58 14.54 13.42
CA HIS A 86 16.12 15.62 14.25
C HIS A 86 17.57 15.91 13.85
N GLY A 87 17.99 17.18 13.89
CA GLY A 87 19.34 17.60 13.51
C GLY A 87 19.55 17.86 12.02
N THR A 88 18.54 17.62 11.17
CA THR A 88 18.77 17.49 9.71
C THR A 88 18.33 18.68 8.85
N ASN A 89 17.77 19.73 9.45
CA ASN A 89 17.28 20.94 8.77
C ASN A 89 16.23 20.65 7.67
N ARG A 90 15.50 19.54 7.79
CA ARG A 90 14.36 19.23 6.92
C ARG A 90 13.15 20.08 7.28
N ASN A 91 12.31 20.33 6.28
CA ASN A 91 11.04 21.00 6.46
C ASN A 91 9.89 20.01 6.70
N VAL A 92 9.06 20.31 7.69
CA VAL A 92 7.87 19.54 8.03
C VAL A 92 6.61 20.33 7.67
N THR A 93 5.88 19.84 6.66
CA THR A 93 4.57 20.37 6.30
C THR A 93 3.48 19.68 7.11
N MET A 94 2.55 20.45 7.70
CA MET A 94 1.46 19.87 8.51
C MET A 94 0.20 20.73 8.51
N ASP A 95 -0.92 20.12 8.93
CA ASP A 95 -2.20 20.82 9.03
C ASP A 95 -2.34 21.64 10.33
N ASN A 96 -3.50 22.26 10.52
CA ASN A 96 -3.79 23.11 11.67
C ASN A 96 -4.03 22.37 12.99
N TRP A 97 -4.17 21.04 12.97
CA TRP A 97 -4.26 20.24 14.20
C TRP A 97 -2.88 20.09 14.85
N PHE A 98 -1.82 20.02 14.05
CA PHE A 98 -0.44 19.94 14.53
C PHE A 98 0.21 21.32 14.72
N THR A 99 -0.14 22.30 13.89
CA THR A 99 0.57 23.59 13.84
C THR A 99 0.29 24.49 15.05
N SER A 100 1.35 25.03 15.67
CA SER A 100 1.28 26.11 16.65
C SER A 100 2.55 26.97 16.66
N VAL A 101 2.44 28.23 17.11
CA VAL A 101 3.58 29.16 17.22
C VAL A 101 4.66 28.64 18.18
N PRO A 102 4.35 28.14 19.40
CA PRO A 102 5.37 27.58 20.28
C PRO A 102 6.11 26.40 19.66
N LEU A 103 5.38 25.50 18.98
CA LEU A 103 6.00 24.35 18.29
C LEU A 103 6.97 24.81 17.20
N ALA A 104 6.58 25.78 16.37
CA ALA A 104 7.44 26.30 15.32
C ALA A 104 8.76 26.87 15.89
N LYS A 105 8.71 27.61 17.01
CA LYS A 105 9.92 28.11 17.70
C LYS A 105 10.78 26.95 18.24
N GLN A 106 10.15 25.95 18.84
CA GLN A 106 10.86 24.80 19.42
C GLN A 106 11.57 23.94 18.38
N LEU A 107 10.95 23.70 17.22
CA LEU A 107 11.53 22.85 16.17
C LEU A 107 12.82 23.42 15.59
N LEU A 108 13.00 24.75 15.60
CA LEU A 108 14.24 25.40 15.16
C LEU A 108 15.43 25.18 16.11
N MET A 109 15.16 24.88 17.39
CA MET A 109 16.18 24.73 18.42
C MET A 109 16.77 23.31 18.44
N GLN A 110 17.95 23.15 19.06
CA GLN A 110 18.45 21.81 19.39
C GLN A 110 17.49 21.13 20.39
N PRO A 111 17.28 19.79 20.30
CA PRO A 111 17.91 18.85 19.37
C PRO A 111 17.21 18.76 17.99
N TYR A 112 16.10 19.48 17.81
CA TYR A 112 15.20 19.26 16.67
C TYR A 112 15.80 19.72 15.35
N LYS A 113 16.25 20.98 15.22
CA LYS A 113 16.78 21.55 13.96
C LYS A 113 15.93 21.16 12.74
N LEU A 114 14.64 21.49 12.81
CA LEU A 114 13.64 21.28 11.76
C LEU A 114 12.92 22.60 11.50
N THR A 115 12.50 22.81 10.26
CA THR A 115 11.60 23.91 9.90
C THR A 115 10.18 23.40 9.76
N LEU A 116 9.21 24.31 9.86
CA LEU A 116 7.79 24.01 9.78
C LEU A 116 7.12 24.92 8.76
N VAL A 117 6.20 24.34 7.98
CA VAL A 117 5.18 25.08 7.24
C VAL A 117 3.82 24.46 7.50
N GLY A 118 2.85 25.25 7.96
CA GLY A 118 1.54 24.69 8.25
C GLY A 118 0.42 25.71 8.37
N THR A 119 -0.81 25.24 8.22
CA THR A 119 -1.98 26.12 8.39
C THR A 119 -2.21 26.42 9.87
N LEU A 120 -2.58 27.66 10.20
CA LEU A 120 -2.87 28.05 11.57
C LEU A 120 -4.38 28.33 11.72
N ARG A 121 -4.97 27.93 12.85
CA ARG A 121 -6.40 28.21 13.11
C ARG A 121 -6.60 29.70 13.40
N ALA A 122 -7.66 30.28 12.85
CA ALA A 122 -7.98 31.71 12.99
C ALA A 122 -8.21 32.17 14.45
N ASN A 123 -8.56 31.26 15.35
CA ASN A 123 -8.82 31.55 16.77
C ASN A 123 -7.56 31.52 17.65
N LYS A 124 -6.37 31.41 17.05
CA LYS A 124 -5.11 31.48 17.79
C LYS A 124 -4.87 32.91 18.26
N LYS A 125 -4.55 33.04 19.56
CA LYS A 125 -4.31 34.34 20.22
C LYS A 125 -3.07 35.05 19.69
N GLU A 126 -2.14 34.28 19.13
CA GLU A 126 -0.89 34.75 18.56
C GLU A 126 -1.07 35.45 17.20
N ILE A 127 -2.27 35.42 16.61
CA ILE A 127 -2.58 36.13 15.37
C ILE A 127 -3.00 37.58 15.71
N PRO A 128 -2.28 38.61 15.23
CA PRO A 128 -2.65 40.01 15.43
C PRO A 128 -4.03 40.35 14.83
N GLU A 129 -4.77 41.26 15.45
CA GLU A 129 -6.12 41.63 15.01
C GLU A 129 -6.12 42.27 13.62
N GLU A 130 -5.07 42.99 13.27
CA GLU A 130 -4.84 43.61 11.96
C GLU A 130 -4.86 42.55 10.84
N MET A 131 -4.35 41.35 11.12
CA MET A 131 -4.31 40.24 10.17
C MET A 131 -5.64 39.51 10.02
N LYS A 132 -6.58 39.73 10.94
CA LYS A 132 -7.92 39.13 10.95
C LYS A 132 -8.96 39.92 10.18
N ASN A 133 -8.65 41.17 9.83
CA ASN A 133 -9.59 42.03 9.14
C ASN A 133 -9.99 41.45 7.77
N SER A 134 -11.24 41.01 7.67
CA SER A 134 -11.81 40.43 6.46
C SER A 134 -12.68 41.39 5.67
N ARG A 135 -13.26 42.42 6.27
CA ARG A 135 -14.30 43.24 5.62
C ARG A 135 -13.71 44.28 4.67
N SER A 136 -12.67 45.00 5.09
CA SER A 136 -12.09 46.08 4.28
C SER A 136 -10.98 45.61 3.32
N ARG A 137 -10.53 44.35 3.43
CA ARG A 137 -9.42 43.82 2.63
C ARG A 137 -9.88 43.25 1.29
N ALA A 138 -9.25 43.61 0.18
CA ALA A 138 -9.57 43.07 -1.14
C ALA A 138 -9.23 41.56 -1.27
N VAL A 139 -9.93 40.84 -2.17
CA VAL A 139 -9.64 39.43 -2.47
C VAL A 139 -8.29 39.30 -3.18
N ASN A 140 -7.59 38.18 -2.97
CA ASN A 140 -6.24 37.87 -3.46
C ASN A 140 -5.14 38.80 -2.92
N THR A 141 -5.38 39.43 -1.77
CA THR A 141 -4.34 40.17 -1.04
C THR A 141 -3.76 39.32 0.08
N SER A 142 -2.53 39.65 0.48
CA SER A 142 -1.80 38.99 1.56
C SER A 142 -1.21 40.01 2.53
N MET A 143 -1.03 39.60 3.78
CA MET A 143 -0.31 40.33 4.81
C MET A 143 0.68 39.38 5.46
N PHE A 144 1.89 39.87 5.71
CA PHE A 144 2.95 39.13 6.39
C PHE A 144 3.24 39.80 7.72
N CYS A 145 3.44 38.99 8.75
CA CYS A 145 3.86 39.41 10.07
C CYS A 145 5.01 38.51 10.51
N TYR A 146 6.00 39.11 11.16
CA TYR A 146 7.25 38.45 11.53
C TYR A 146 7.40 38.46 13.05
N ASP A 147 7.79 37.32 13.62
CA ASP A 147 8.12 37.14 15.03
C ASP A 147 9.44 36.37 15.11
N GLY A 148 10.54 37.11 15.06
CA GLY A 148 11.89 36.55 14.95
C GLY A 148 12.03 35.70 13.68
N PRO A 149 12.40 34.41 13.78
CA PRO A 149 12.62 33.54 12.62
C PRO A 149 11.33 32.95 12.03
N ILE A 150 10.15 33.41 12.48
CA ILE A 150 8.86 32.86 12.04
C ILE A 150 8.07 33.93 11.31
N THR A 151 7.50 33.53 10.18
CA THR A 151 6.63 34.33 9.33
C THR A 151 5.21 33.79 9.40
N LEU A 152 4.27 34.65 9.77
CA LEU A 152 2.83 34.42 9.67
C LEU A 152 2.31 35.11 8.41
N LEU A 153 1.65 34.33 7.56
CA LEU A 153 0.91 34.82 6.40
C LEU A 153 -0.59 34.83 6.70
N SER A 154 -1.26 35.93 6.36
CA SER A 154 -2.73 36.03 6.23
C SER A 154 -3.08 36.30 4.78
N TYR A 155 -3.68 35.32 4.10
CA TYR A 155 -4.08 35.40 2.69
C TYR A 155 -5.60 35.38 2.55
N LYS A 156 -6.18 36.27 1.73
CA LYS A 156 -7.64 36.33 1.48
C LYS A 156 -8.01 35.78 0.10
N PRO A 157 -8.19 34.45 -0.07
CA PRO A 157 -8.55 33.88 -1.36
C PRO A 157 -10.00 34.14 -1.79
N LYS A 158 -10.92 34.43 -0.84
CA LYS A 158 -12.35 34.64 -1.11
C LYS A 158 -12.91 35.74 -0.21
N PRO A 159 -14.05 36.39 -0.56
CA PRO A 159 -14.60 37.54 0.18
C PRO A 159 -14.76 37.31 1.69
N SER A 160 -15.20 36.12 2.11
CA SER A 160 -15.46 35.79 3.53
C SER A 160 -14.51 34.71 4.07
N LYS A 161 -13.34 34.51 3.46
CA LYS A 161 -12.38 33.50 3.90
C LYS A 161 -10.96 34.05 3.93
N ILE A 162 -10.32 33.92 5.07
CA ILE A 162 -8.90 34.15 5.28
C ILE A 162 -8.24 32.81 5.61
N VAL A 163 -7.07 32.58 5.02
CA VAL A 163 -6.20 31.45 5.31
C VAL A 163 -4.97 31.99 6.04
N TYR A 164 -4.65 31.37 7.18
CA TYR A 164 -3.42 31.65 7.90
C TYR A 164 -2.43 30.53 7.69
N LEU A 165 -1.19 30.88 7.39
CA LEU A 165 -0.09 29.94 7.25
C LEU A 165 1.09 30.41 8.08
N LEU A 166 1.68 29.51 8.86
CA LEU A 166 2.88 29.76 9.64
C LEU A 166 4.06 29.07 8.94
N SER A 167 5.16 29.78 8.76
CA SER A 167 6.42 29.23 8.25
C SER A 167 7.59 29.65 9.12
N SER A 168 8.57 28.76 9.26
CA SER A 168 9.85 29.05 9.90
C SER A 168 11.03 28.91 8.93
N CYS A 169 10.77 28.92 7.62
CA CYS A 169 11.79 28.85 6.57
C CYS A 169 11.59 29.89 5.45
N ASP A 170 10.50 30.66 5.48
CA ASP A 170 10.21 31.71 4.51
C ASP A 170 10.39 33.09 5.16
N GLU A 171 11.48 33.79 4.88
CA GLU A 171 11.84 35.05 5.56
C GLU A 171 11.30 36.30 4.83
N ASN A 172 11.10 36.24 3.51
CA ASN A 172 10.93 37.45 2.68
C ASN A 172 9.50 37.70 2.16
N GLY A 173 8.51 36.92 2.59
CA GLY A 173 7.10 37.19 2.27
C GLY A 173 6.80 37.42 0.78
N SER A 174 7.39 36.63 -0.11
CA SER A 174 7.29 36.84 -1.56
C SER A 174 5.93 36.42 -2.14
N ILE A 175 5.52 37.12 -3.20
CA ILE A 175 4.27 36.87 -3.92
C ILE A 175 4.62 36.58 -5.39
N ASN A 176 4.05 35.51 -5.92
CA ASN A 176 4.14 35.19 -7.34
C ASN A 176 3.24 36.16 -8.14
N HIS A 177 3.85 36.96 -9.02
CA HIS A 177 3.14 37.99 -9.78
C HIS A 177 2.14 37.43 -10.80
N GLU A 178 2.38 36.22 -11.32
CA GLU A 178 1.49 35.56 -12.30
C GLU A 178 0.25 35.01 -11.60
N THR A 179 0.44 34.26 -10.51
CA THR A 179 -0.66 33.59 -9.80
C THR A 179 -1.35 34.48 -8.78
N LYS A 180 -0.72 35.61 -8.42
CA LYS A 180 -1.07 36.50 -7.30
C LYS A 180 -1.11 35.78 -5.94
N LYS A 181 -0.47 34.61 -5.83
CA LYS A 181 -0.42 33.82 -4.59
C LYS A 181 0.91 34.05 -3.88
N PRO A 182 0.91 34.14 -2.54
CA PRO A 182 2.14 34.08 -1.76
C PRO A 182 2.90 32.77 -2.01
N HIS A 183 4.23 32.84 -2.12
CA HIS A 183 5.09 31.67 -2.31
C HIS A 183 4.85 30.61 -1.22
N MET A 184 4.65 31.05 0.03
CA MET A 184 4.27 30.20 1.16
C MET A 184 3.03 29.32 0.89
N ILE A 185 2.02 29.85 0.18
CA ILE A 185 0.82 29.08 -0.20
C ILE A 185 1.15 28.07 -1.28
N GLU A 186 1.99 28.44 -2.24
CA GLU A 186 2.42 27.54 -3.32
C GLU A 186 3.25 26.38 -2.77
N PHE A 187 4.22 26.68 -1.89
CA PHE A 187 5.05 25.70 -1.20
C PHE A 187 4.24 24.77 -0.29
N TYR A 188 3.31 25.31 0.50
CA TYR A 188 2.40 24.48 1.30
C TYR A 188 1.57 23.54 0.42
N ASN A 189 1.01 24.05 -0.69
CA ASN A 189 0.20 23.22 -1.59
C ASN A 189 0.98 22.13 -2.29
N SER A 190 2.26 22.35 -2.62
CA SER A 190 3.12 21.36 -3.27
C SER A 190 3.54 20.24 -2.32
N THR A 191 3.57 20.49 -1.00
CA THR A 191 4.07 19.54 0.00
C THR A 191 2.96 18.86 0.79
N LYS A 192 1.88 19.55 1.16
CA LYS A 192 0.81 19.05 2.06
C LYS A 192 0.17 17.72 1.65
N GLY A 193 0.27 17.33 0.38
CA GLY A 193 -0.35 16.12 -0.15
C GLY A 193 0.40 14.82 0.14
N GLY A 194 1.54 14.84 0.84
CA GLY A 194 2.38 13.65 1.04
C GLY A 194 1.65 12.45 1.64
N VAL A 195 0.97 12.66 2.78
CA VAL A 195 0.24 11.60 3.48
C VAL A 195 -1.09 11.25 2.77
N ASP A 196 -1.85 12.25 2.32
CA ASP A 196 -3.09 12.02 1.57
C ASP A 196 -2.87 11.20 0.29
N THR A 197 -1.78 11.46 -0.44
CA THR A 197 -1.43 10.69 -1.64
C THR A 197 -1.06 9.26 -1.27
N PHE A 198 -0.33 9.06 -0.18
CA PHE A 198 -0.01 7.73 0.34
C PHE A 198 -1.28 6.95 0.75
N ASP A 199 -2.24 7.61 1.42
CA ASP A 199 -3.53 7.01 1.79
C ASP A 199 -4.35 6.63 0.54
N GLN A 200 -4.39 7.52 -0.47
CA GLN A 200 -5.01 7.22 -1.76
C GLN A 200 -4.36 5.99 -2.41
N MET A 201 -3.03 5.91 -2.41
CA MET A 201 -2.29 4.76 -2.92
C MET A 201 -2.66 3.47 -2.20
N CYS A 202 -2.84 3.51 -0.86
CA CYS A 202 -3.32 2.40 -0.05
C CYS A 202 -4.76 2.00 -0.42
N SER A 203 -5.64 2.98 -0.64
CA SER A 203 -7.05 2.73 -0.96
C SER A 203 -7.24 2.09 -2.33
N VAL A 204 -6.46 2.48 -3.34
CA VAL A 204 -6.57 1.95 -4.71
C VAL A 204 -6.16 0.49 -4.80
N MET A 205 -5.15 0.05 -4.03
CA MET A 205 -4.69 -1.34 -4.00
C MET A 205 -4.58 -1.83 -2.55
N SER A 206 -5.73 -2.20 -1.97
CA SER A 206 -5.82 -2.59 -0.56
C SER A 206 -6.02 -4.09 -0.36
N CYS A 207 -5.29 -4.68 0.59
CA CYS A 207 -5.53 -6.04 1.07
C CYS A 207 -6.54 -6.12 2.23
N SER A 208 -7.11 -4.99 2.66
CA SER A 208 -8.07 -4.95 3.77
C SER A 208 -9.26 -5.90 3.53
N ARG A 209 -9.68 -6.59 4.59
CA ARG A 209 -10.84 -7.49 4.59
C ARG A 209 -11.75 -7.18 5.77
N LYS A 210 -13.04 -7.52 5.62
CA LYS A 210 -13.99 -7.48 6.74
C LYS A 210 -13.46 -8.36 7.87
N THR A 211 -13.39 -7.80 9.06
CA THR A 211 -12.94 -8.49 10.27
C THR A 211 -13.63 -7.89 11.50
N ASN A 212 -13.84 -8.72 12.52
CA ASN A 212 -14.32 -8.27 13.83
C ASN A 212 -13.16 -7.99 14.81
N ARG A 213 -11.91 -8.27 14.38
CA ARG A 213 -10.71 -8.13 15.21
C ARG A 213 -9.88 -6.93 14.74
N TRP A 214 -9.85 -5.87 15.55
CA TRP A 214 -9.10 -4.66 15.22
C TRP A 214 -7.60 -4.89 14.94
N PRO A 215 -6.89 -5.86 15.58
CA PRO A 215 -5.47 -6.07 15.26
C PRO A 215 -5.26 -6.52 13.81
N LEU A 216 -6.22 -7.26 13.23
CA LEU A 216 -6.15 -7.62 11.81
C LEU A 216 -6.30 -6.39 10.89
N CYS A 217 -7.10 -5.39 11.28
CA CYS A 217 -7.22 -4.16 10.52
C CYS A 217 -5.86 -3.44 10.43
N VAL A 218 -5.14 -3.35 11.54
CA VAL A 218 -3.78 -2.79 11.58
C VAL A 218 -2.80 -3.66 10.78
N PHE A 219 -2.89 -4.99 10.89
CA PHE A 219 -2.04 -5.91 10.12
C PHE A 219 -2.21 -5.74 8.61
N TYR A 220 -3.45 -5.63 8.11
CA TYR A 220 -3.68 -5.35 6.69
C TYR A 220 -3.10 -3.99 6.26
N ALA A 221 -3.20 -2.97 7.12
CA ALA A 221 -2.56 -1.68 6.85
C ALA A 221 -1.04 -1.81 6.77
N MET A 222 -0.40 -2.59 7.66
CA MET A 222 1.04 -2.85 7.60
C MET A 222 1.46 -3.51 6.27
N ILE A 223 0.68 -4.46 5.76
CA ILE A 223 0.93 -5.06 4.43
C ILE A 223 0.84 -3.99 3.34
N ASN A 224 -0.24 -3.19 3.32
CA ASN A 224 -0.41 -2.14 2.32
C ASN A 224 0.76 -1.13 2.33
N ILE A 225 1.17 -0.68 3.52
CA ILE A 225 2.31 0.21 3.72
C ILE A 225 3.59 -0.42 3.18
N SER A 226 3.83 -1.69 3.53
CA SER A 226 5.04 -2.41 3.13
C SER A 226 5.13 -2.55 1.61
N CYS A 227 4.01 -2.83 0.94
CA CYS A 227 3.93 -2.91 -0.52
C CYS A 227 4.22 -1.57 -1.21
N ILE A 228 3.79 -0.45 -0.64
CA ILE A 228 4.08 0.88 -1.21
C ILE A 228 5.54 1.24 -0.97
N ASN A 229 6.04 1.11 0.26
CA ASN A 229 7.43 1.44 0.58
C ASN A 229 8.42 0.57 -0.21
N SER A 230 8.15 -0.73 -0.36
CA SER A 230 9.01 -1.62 -1.16
C SER A 230 8.98 -1.25 -2.65
N TYR A 231 7.82 -0.84 -3.19
CA TYR A 231 7.73 -0.34 -4.55
C TYR A 231 8.52 0.95 -4.74
N ILE A 232 8.50 1.89 -3.79
CA ILE A 232 9.28 3.13 -3.86
C ILE A 232 10.78 2.84 -3.90
N ILE A 233 11.27 1.96 -3.01
CA ILE A 233 12.68 1.54 -3.00
C ILE A 233 13.04 0.86 -4.33
N TYR A 234 12.19 -0.05 -4.82
CA TYR A 234 12.37 -0.69 -6.11
C TYR A 234 12.46 0.33 -7.25
N CYS A 235 11.55 1.30 -7.32
CA CYS A 235 11.56 2.35 -8.33
C CYS A 235 12.87 3.12 -8.32
N HIS A 236 13.31 3.56 -7.14
CA HIS A 236 14.56 4.31 -7.00
C HIS A 236 15.77 3.49 -7.49
N ASN A 237 15.95 2.28 -6.98
CA ASN A 237 17.08 1.43 -7.35
C ASN A 237 17.07 1.06 -8.84
N THR A 238 15.90 0.79 -9.41
CA THR A 238 15.74 0.47 -10.84
C THR A 238 16.09 1.68 -11.71
N SER A 239 15.63 2.87 -11.33
CA SER A 239 15.95 4.12 -12.05
C SER A 239 17.43 4.46 -11.98
N VAL A 240 18.09 4.29 -10.84
CA VAL A 240 19.54 4.51 -10.69
C VAL A 240 20.35 3.58 -11.60
N LEU A 241 19.87 2.35 -11.82
CA LEU A 241 20.47 1.39 -12.74
C LEU A 241 20.15 1.67 -14.23
N GLY A 242 19.45 2.78 -14.54
CA GLY A 242 19.03 3.11 -15.90
C GLY A 242 17.97 2.16 -16.48
N GLN A 243 17.34 1.34 -15.64
CA GLN A 243 16.36 0.35 -16.08
C GLN A 243 14.94 0.94 -16.07
N LYS A 244 14.09 0.41 -16.96
CA LYS A 244 12.68 0.78 -17.01
C LYS A 244 11.93 0.24 -15.79
N VAL A 245 11.41 1.16 -14.98
CA VAL A 245 10.54 0.85 -13.84
C VAL A 245 9.22 0.26 -14.33
N ILE A 246 8.84 -0.91 -13.79
CA ILE A 246 7.53 -1.51 -14.07
C ILE A 246 6.41 -0.85 -13.26
N SER A 247 5.17 -0.99 -13.75
CA SER A 247 4.00 -0.50 -13.03
C SER A 247 3.84 -1.14 -11.65
N ARG A 248 3.23 -0.42 -10.69
CA ARG A 248 2.92 -0.97 -9.36
C ARG A 248 2.10 -2.25 -9.43
N ARG A 249 1.19 -2.36 -10.42
CA ARG A 249 0.39 -3.57 -10.64
C ARG A 249 1.27 -4.77 -10.96
N ASP A 250 2.23 -4.62 -11.86
CA ASP A 250 3.10 -5.72 -12.28
C ASP A 250 4.15 -6.06 -11.22
N PHE A 251 4.64 -5.05 -10.50
CA PHE A 251 5.42 -5.27 -9.28
C PHE A 251 4.67 -6.16 -8.27
N MET A 252 3.40 -5.86 -8.01
CA MET A 252 2.58 -6.66 -7.10
C MET A 252 2.31 -8.08 -7.59
N LYS A 253 2.17 -8.30 -8.90
CA LYS A 253 2.07 -9.65 -9.49
C LYS A 253 3.36 -10.45 -9.30
N LYS A 254 4.52 -9.82 -9.54
CA LYS A 254 5.84 -10.44 -9.29
C LYS A 254 6.02 -10.79 -7.81
N LEU A 255 5.71 -9.84 -6.92
CA LEU A 255 5.77 -10.05 -5.48
C LEU A 255 4.86 -11.22 -5.03
N HIS A 256 3.64 -11.28 -5.56
CA HIS A 256 2.73 -12.41 -5.29
C HIS A 256 3.36 -13.75 -5.65
N MET A 257 3.92 -13.88 -6.85
CA MET A 257 4.54 -15.13 -7.29
C MET A 257 5.74 -15.50 -6.44
N GLN A 258 6.64 -14.54 -6.15
CA GLN A 258 7.81 -14.78 -5.30
C GLN A 258 7.44 -15.25 -3.89
N LEU A 259 6.36 -14.70 -3.31
CA LEU A 259 5.89 -15.12 -2.00
C LEU A 259 5.16 -16.47 -2.03
N ALA A 260 4.43 -16.78 -3.10
CA ALA A 260 3.61 -17.99 -3.20
C ALA A 260 4.41 -19.22 -3.65
N GLU A 261 5.43 -19.04 -4.49
CA GLU A 261 6.15 -20.13 -5.15
C GLU A 261 6.70 -21.21 -4.20
N PRO A 262 7.38 -20.88 -3.07
CA PRO A 262 7.86 -21.90 -2.15
C PRO A 262 6.72 -22.76 -1.58
N TRP A 263 5.59 -22.14 -1.24
CA TRP A 263 4.40 -22.82 -0.72
C TRP A 263 3.71 -23.66 -1.79
N LEU A 264 3.69 -23.18 -3.04
CA LEU A 264 3.15 -23.93 -4.17
C LEU A 264 3.97 -25.20 -4.45
N LYS A 265 5.30 -25.12 -4.35
CA LYS A 265 6.22 -26.26 -4.48
C LYS A 265 5.98 -27.30 -3.39
N ILE A 266 5.97 -26.89 -2.11
CA ILE A 266 5.64 -27.78 -0.97
C ILE A 266 4.26 -28.43 -1.17
N ARG A 267 3.29 -27.65 -1.64
CA ARG A 267 1.93 -28.14 -1.85
C ARG A 267 1.82 -29.21 -2.95
N LEU A 268 2.72 -29.22 -3.94
CA LEU A 268 2.75 -30.26 -4.98
C LEU A 268 3.18 -31.64 -4.45
N GLU A 269 3.99 -31.67 -3.39
CA GLU A 269 4.49 -32.89 -2.75
C GLU A 269 3.38 -33.68 -2.03
N VAL A 270 2.26 -33.02 -1.70
CA VAL A 270 1.10 -33.65 -1.07
C VAL A 270 0.49 -34.70 -2.01
N ARG A 271 0.66 -35.97 -1.66
CA ARG A 271 0.19 -37.12 -2.47
C ARG A 271 -1.32 -37.13 -2.67
N SER A 272 -2.10 -36.79 -1.64
CA SER A 272 -3.56 -36.81 -1.63
C SER A 272 -4.21 -35.62 -2.36
N MET A 273 -3.42 -34.69 -2.89
CA MET A 273 -3.95 -33.50 -3.52
C MET A 273 -4.68 -33.81 -4.83
N PRO A 274 -5.87 -33.22 -5.07
CA PRO A 274 -6.59 -33.40 -6.33
C PRO A 274 -5.76 -33.01 -7.56
N THR A 275 -5.79 -33.85 -8.60
CA THR A 275 -5.00 -33.67 -9.84
C THR A 275 -5.23 -32.30 -10.49
N HIS A 276 -6.47 -31.82 -10.53
CA HIS A 276 -6.80 -30.51 -11.12
C HIS A 276 -6.12 -29.34 -10.38
N VAL A 277 -5.92 -29.46 -9.06
CA VAL A 277 -5.18 -28.46 -8.27
C VAL A 277 -3.70 -28.54 -8.61
N LYS A 278 -3.12 -29.75 -8.69
CA LYS A 278 -1.71 -29.93 -9.10
C LYS A 278 -1.44 -29.34 -10.48
N LEU A 279 -2.31 -29.55 -11.46
CA LEU A 279 -2.18 -28.98 -12.80
C LEU A 279 -2.21 -27.45 -12.79
N LYS A 280 -3.12 -26.84 -12.02
CA LYS A 280 -3.15 -25.38 -11.87
C LYS A 280 -1.87 -24.84 -11.24
N ILE A 281 -1.36 -25.51 -10.20
CA ILE A 281 -0.10 -25.13 -9.55
C ILE A 281 1.08 -25.26 -10.53
N LYS A 282 1.22 -26.39 -11.23
CA LYS A 282 2.26 -26.61 -12.25
C LYS A 282 2.21 -25.51 -13.32
N LYS A 283 1.02 -25.18 -13.82
CA LYS A 283 0.82 -24.08 -14.79
C LYS A 283 1.25 -22.72 -14.22
N SER A 284 0.89 -22.40 -12.98
CA SER A 284 1.31 -21.15 -12.33
C SER A 284 2.82 -21.06 -12.11
N LEU A 285 3.50 -22.21 -11.93
CA LEU A 285 4.96 -22.30 -11.78
C LEU A 285 5.71 -22.36 -13.12
N GLY A 286 5.01 -22.36 -14.26
CA GLY A 286 5.64 -22.54 -15.58
C GLY A 286 6.25 -23.93 -15.80
N MET A 287 5.85 -24.93 -15.02
CA MET A 287 6.31 -26.31 -15.20
C MET A 287 5.59 -26.91 -16.42
N SER A 288 6.34 -27.52 -17.33
CA SER A 288 5.77 -28.30 -18.43
C SER A 288 4.88 -29.40 -17.86
N THR A 289 3.66 -29.51 -18.40
CA THR A 289 2.72 -30.57 -18.05
C THR A 289 3.05 -31.85 -18.82
N ASP A 290 4.31 -32.30 -18.77
CA ASP A 290 4.67 -33.59 -19.35
C ASP A 290 4.34 -34.69 -18.36
N GLU A 291 3.05 -34.99 -18.28
CA GLU A 291 2.58 -36.32 -17.92
C GLU A 291 1.81 -36.88 -19.12
N GLY A 292 2.56 -37.23 -20.18
CA GLY A 292 2.17 -38.26 -21.13
C GLY A 292 2.15 -37.90 -22.62
N GLN A 293 3.28 -37.52 -23.21
CA GLN A 293 3.55 -37.74 -24.64
C GLN A 293 5.04 -38.07 -24.82
N GLY A 294 5.36 -39.36 -24.78
CA GLY A 294 6.58 -39.85 -25.42
C GLY A 294 6.26 -40.05 -26.91
N GLU A 295 6.38 -38.98 -27.70
CA GLU A 295 6.46 -39.10 -29.16
C GLU A 295 7.93 -38.92 -29.53
N GLY A 296 8.62 -40.05 -29.66
CA GLY A 296 9.85 -40.10 -30.43
C GLY A 296 9.50 -39.94 -31.90
N GLN A 297 9.99 -38.87 -32.51
CA GLN A 297 10.09 -38.75 -33.95
C GLN A 297 11.00 -39.86 -34.46
N ASN A 298 10.51 -40.67 -35.39
CA ASN A 298 11.35 -41.31 -36.40
C ASN A 298 10.52 -41.44 -37.67
N GLU A 299 10.95 -40.70 -38.69
CA GLU A 299 10.56 -40.89 -40.08
C GLU A 299 11.03 -42.28 -40.54
N GLY A 300 10.17 -43.01 -41.27
CA GLY A 300 10.49 -44.32 -41.84
C GLY A 300 9.28 -44.95 -42.55
N GLN A 301 9.44 -45.14 -43.85
CA GLN A 301 8.50 -45.73 -44.83
C GLN A 301 7.95 -47.13 -44.48
N PRO A 302 6.88 -47.59 -45.16
CA PRO A 302 6.17 -48.82 -44.81
C PRO A 302 6.96 -50.05 -45.26
N SER A 303 7.16 -51.01 -44.36
CA SER A 303 7.57 -52.37 -44.71
C SER A 303 6.65 -53.36 -44.00
N SER A 304 5.90 -54.08 -44.83
CA SER A 304 5.14 -55.28 -44.47
C SER A 304 6.02 -56.29 -43.73
N ASN A 305 5.56 -56.76 -42.56
CA ASN A 305 5.75 -58.16 -42.16
C ASN A 305 4.80 -58.52 -41.00
N ASN A 306 3.98 -59.54 -41.25
CA ASN A 306 3.26 -60.28 -40.24
C ASN A 306 4.27 -60.99 -39.34
N ASN A 307 4.29 -60.68 -38.05
CA ASN A 307 4.70 -61.66 -37.05
C ASN A 307 4.07 -61.36 -35.68
N THR A 308 3.29 -62.34 -35.25
CA THR A 308 2.54 -62.39 -34.00
C THR A 308 3.51 -62.63 -32.84
N GLN A 309 3.77 -61.61 -32.02
CA GLN A 309 4.22 -61.79 -30.64
C GLN A 309 3.43 -60.82 -29.74
N PRO A 310 2.91 -61.25 -28.58
CA PRO A 310 2.20 -60.37 -27.68
C PRO A 310 3.20 -59.39 -27.05
N LEU A 311 3.22 -58.16 -27.55
CA LEU A 311 3.88 -57.04 -26.89
C LEU A 311 3.26 -56.87 -25.50
N GLU A 312 4.07 -57.09 -24.46
CA GLU A 312 3.71 -56.83 -23.08
C GLU A 312 3.19 -55.39 -22.93
N VAL A 313 1.90 -55.27 -22.61
CA VAL A 313 1.23 -53.97 -22.47
C VAL A 313 1.83 -53.24 -21.28
N PRO A 314 2.33 -51.99 -21.43
CA PRO A 314 2.91 -51.25 -20.32
C PRO A 314 1.88 -51.11 -19.22
N ASN A 315 2.30 -51.41 -17.99
CA ASN A 315 1.46 -51.55 -16.82
C ASN A 315 0.72 -50.23 -16.50
N LYS A 316 -0.42 -49.96 -17.16
CA LYS A 316 -1.19 -48.73 -16.99
C LYS A 316 -1.67 -48.66 -15.54
N LYS A 317 -1.20 -47.64 -14.81
CA LYS A 317 -1.63 -47.35 -13.43
C LYS A 317 -3.15 -47.26 -13.39
N ARG A 318 -3.78 -48.01 -12.48
CA ARG A 318 -5.25 -47.96 -12.27
C ARG A 318 -5.66 -46.55 -11.85
N LYS A 319 -6.70 -46.00 -12.48
CA LYS A 319 -7.30 -44.69 -12.16
C LYS A 319 -8.70 -44.89 -11.59
N ILE A 320 -9.21 -43.94 -10.82
CA ILE A 320 -10.60 -43.95 -10.35
C ILE A 320 -11.52 -43.63 -11.55
N CYS A 321 -12.63 -44.36 -11.68
CA CYS A 321 -13.63 -44.09 -12.70
C CYS A 321 -14.22 -42.68 -12.54
N GLY A 322 -14.17 -41.87 -13.60
CA GLY A 322 -14.66 -40.48 -13.61
C GLY A 322 -16.18 -40.32 -13.62
N LEU A 323 -16.93 -41.41 -13.79
CA LEU A 323 -18.39 -41.43 -13.80
C LEU A 323 -18.99 -42.00 -12.50
N CYS A 324 -18.20 -42.74 -11.70
CA CYS A 324 -18.64 -43.19 -10.38
C CYS A 324 -18.70 -42.03 -9.39
N SER A 325 -19.64 -42.11 -8.44
CA SER A 325 -19.56 -41.32 -7.20
C SER A 325 -18.19 -41.54 -6.54
N TYR A 326 -17.55 -40.44 -6.11
CA TYR A 326 -16.22 -40.45 -5.51
C TYR A 326 -16.12 -41.41 -4.31
N LYS A 327 -17.22 -41.59 -3.56
CA LYS A 327 -17.29 -42.52 -2.41
C LYS A 327 -17.06 -43.98 -2.80
N LYS A 328 -17.45 -44.40 -4.01
CA LYS A 328 -17.28 -45.79 -4.49
C LYS A 328 -15.82 -46.14 -4.78
N ARG A 329 -14.96 -45.14 -5.05
CA ARG A 329 -13.50 -45.30 -5.36
C ARG A 329 -13.17 -46.43 -6.36
N ARG A 330 -14.05 -46.69 -7.32
CA ARG A 330 -13.90 -47.83 -8.23
C ARG A 330 -12.73 -47.60 -9.19
N MET A 331 -11.75 -48.50 -9.14
CA MET A 331 -10.50 -48.41 -9.89
C MET A 331 -10.58 -49.18 -11.22
N THR A 332 -10.16 -48.55 -12.32
CA THR A 332 -10.18 -49.10 -13.68
C THR A 332 -8.85 -48.86 -14.41
N LYS A 333 -8.54 -49.71 -15.41
CA LYS A 333 -7.47 -49.47 -16.38
C LYS A 333 -8.01 -48.95 -17.73
N SER A 334 -9.32 -49.04 -17.94
CA SER A 334 -9.99 -48.69 -19.20
C SER A 334 -10.20 -47.17 -19.32
N LEU A 335 -10.01 -46.66 -20.53
CA LEU A 335 -10.20 -45.25 -20.89
C LEU A 335 -11.20 -45.19 -22.04
N CYS A 336 -12.07 -44.17 -22.05
CA CYS A 336 -12.95 -43.90 -23.18
C CYS A 336 -12.14 -43.59 -24.44
N SER A 337 -12.35 -44.29 -25.54
CA SER A 337 -11.63 -44.10 -26.81
C SER A 337 -11.81 -42.70 -27.42
N LYS A 338 -12.93 -42.02 -27.15
CA LYS A 338 -13.20 -40.66 -27.65
C LYS A 338 -12.65 -39.52 -26.77
N CYS A 339 -12.71 -39.64 -25.44
CA CYS A 339 -12.39 -38.54 -24.52
C CYS A 339 -11.32 -38.86 -23.46
N ASN A 340 -10.72 -40.06 -23.52
CA ASN A 340 -9.67 -40.54 -22.62
C ASN A 340 -10.01 -40.50 -21.12
N THR A 341 -11.29 -40.42 -20.76
CA THR A 341 -11.73 -40.49 -19.36
C THR A 341 -11.68 -41.92 -18.84
N ALA A 342 -11.16 -42.13 -17.63
CA ALA A 342 -11.15 -43.44 -16.98
C ALA A 342 -12.56 -43.92 -16.63
N ILE A 343 -12.96 -45.09 -17.15
CA ILE A 343 -14.31 -45.65 -17.01
C ILE A 343 -14.27 -47.09 -16.51
N CYS A 344 -15.15 -47.43 -15.57
CA CYS A 344 -15.31 -48.81 -15.09
C CYS A 344 -16.33 -49.55 -15.95
N GLY A 345 -16.38 -50.88 -15.86
CA GLY A 345 -17.31 -51.69 -16.68
C GLY A 345 -18.78 -51.25 -16.59
N GLU A 346 -19.25 -50.78 -15.43
CA GLU A 346 -20.63 -50.26 -15.24
C GLU A 346 -20.90 -48.97 -16.03
N HIS A 347 -19.85 -48.20 -16.34
CA HIS A 347 -19.95 -46.93 -17.07
C HIS A 347 -19.42 -47.02 -18.53
N LYS A 348 -19.40 -48.26 -19.05
CA LYS A 348 -18.96 -48.76 -20.37
C LYS A 348 -17.45 -48.85 -20.60
N VAL A 349 -17.07 -49.70 -21.57
CA VAL A 349 -15.71 -50.24 -21.78
C VAL A 349 -14.94 -49.46 -22.86
N ASP A 350 -15.49 -49.28 -24.07
CA ASP A 350 -14.83 -48.54 -25.17
C ASP A 350 -15.22 -47.07 -25.25
N PHE A 351 -16.50 -46.75 -25.01
CA PHE A 351 -17.01 -45.37 -25.03
C PHE A 351 -17.75 -45.07 -23.74
N CYS A 352 -17.41 -43.97 -23.07
CA CYS A 352 -18.14 -43.54 -21.87
C CYS A 352 -19.57 -43.11 -22.22
N LEU A 353 -20.46 -43.12 -21.23
CA LEU A 353 -21.86 -42.68 -21.38
C LEU A 353 -22.05 -41.27 -21.96
N ARG A 354 -21.03 -40.40 -21.90
CA ARG A 354 -21.09 -39.03 -22.46
C ARG A 354 -20.67 -38.94 -23.92
N CYS A 355 -20.03 -39.99 -24.44
CA CYS A 355 -19.47 -40.04 -25.79
C CYS A 355 -20.17 -41.07 -26.68
N ALA A 356 -21.01 -41.91 -26.07
CA ALA A 356 -21.83 -42.92 -26.71
C ALA A 356 -23.16 -42.34 -27.24
#